data_AF-A0A7S4SH34-F1
#
_entry.id   AF-A0A7S4SH34-F1
#
_cell.length_a   1.000
_cell.length_b   1.000
_cell.length_c   1.000
_cell.angle_alpha   90.00
_cell.angle_beta   90.00
_cell.angle_gamma   90.00
#
_symmetry.space_group_name_H-M   'P 1'
#
loop_
_entity.id
_entity.type
_entity.pdbx_description
1 polymer ?
#
loop_
_entity_poly.entity_id
_entity_poly.type
_entity_poly.pdbx_seq_one_letter_code
_entity_poly.pdbx_strand_id
1 'polypeptide(L)'
;MAQIIGTPHQQDMGGLDMFESVERLFVKQEFAAMELCGIEAKNRYRICTDKPENEGGTQTMYVGESGEACERICCSACRSYTLTLYKGRDTSGTPALTFEKTFHCPMMPWPILLYPGTWPFVCPIMCCAMAKPPEMAVREGSTLLGTIMDPPGPLFCCKMDSIIMNASGNQILHVGPKSMCSCGMCCPCCGEEKVPVTRDGTEVATITRTALSCEEVCGKMNRFEIDFRGLRDLTEKKLIIAAAFLLDTQYWDQKG
;
A
#
# COMPACT_ATOMS: atom_id res chain seq x y z
N MET A 1 20.34 -39.05 29.17
CA MET A 1 19.88 -38.44 27.90
C MET A 1 18.48 -37.93 28.13
N ALA A 2 18.26 -36.61 28.15
CA ALA A 2 16.95 -36.02 28.39
C ALA A 2 16.17 -35.96 27.08
N GLN A 3 14.99 -36.58 27.06
CA GLN A 3 14.10 -36.63 25.90
C GLN A 3 13.35 -35.30 25.85
N ILE A 4 13.67 -34.45 24.87
CA ILE A 4 12.97 -33.19 24.64
C ILE A 4 11.59 -33.54 24.09
N ILE A 5 10.56 -33.37 24.92
CA ILE A 5 9.15 -33.52 24.54
C ILE A 5 8.84 -32.35 23.58
N GLY A 6 8.60 -32.67 22.31
CA GLY A 6 8.26 -31.68 21.29
C GLY A 6 6.97 -30.94 21.65
N THR A 7 6.97 -29.62 21.52
CA THR A 7 5.78 -28.79 21.69
C THR A 7 4.70 -29.22 20.69
N PRO A 8 3.44 -29.35 21.12
CA PRO A 8 2.35 -29.78 20.25
C PRO A 8 2.20 -28.80 19.09
N HIS A 9 2.23 -29.33 17.87
CA HIS A 9 1.85 -28.59 16.67
C HIS A 9 0.40 -28.16 16.80
N GLN A 10 0.16 -26.86 16.88
CA GLN A 10 -1.18 -26.28 16.84
C GLN A 10 -1.80 -26.64 15.47
N GLN A 11 -2.77 -27.56 15.48
CA GLN A 11 -3.50 -27.92 14.27
C GLN A 11 -4.31 -26.71 13.80
N ASP A 12 -4.08 -26.30 12.56
CA ASP A 12 -4.81 -25.23 11.89
C ASP A 12 -6.25 -25.70 11.65
N MET A 13 -7.14 -25.34 12.57
CA MET A 13 -8.56 -25.71 12.54
C MET A 13 -9.25 -24.97 11.39
N GLY A 14 -9.18 -25.52 10.17
CA GLY A 14 -10.02 -25.16 9.01
C GLY A 14 -10.40 -23.68 8.96
N GLY A 15 -9.40 -22.81 9.08
CA GLY A 15 -9.61 -21.41 9.45
C GLY A 15 -10.43 -20.70 8.40
N LEU A 16 -11.60 -20.20 8.79
CA LEU A 16 -12.38 -19.25 8.00
C LEU A 16 -11.43 -18.15 7.48
N ASP A 17 -11.60 -17.78 6.21
CA ASP A 17 -10.79 -16.73 5.62
C ASP A 17 -11.01 -15.44 6.43
N MET A 18 -9.92 -14.82 6.91
CA MET A 18 -10.01 -13.66 7.79
C MET A 18 -10.69 -12.45 7.12
N PHE A 19 -10.85 -12.47 5.79
CA PHE A 19 -11.50 -11.42 5.02
C PHE A 19 -13.00 -11.67 4.76
N GLU A 20 -13.53 -12.85 5.13
CA GLU A 20 -14.90 -13.24 4.85
C GLU A 20 -15.92 -12.32 5.53
N SER A 21 -15.77 -12.08 6.83
CA SER A 21 -16.67 -11.25 7.64
C SER A 21 -16.27 -9.78 7.72
N VAL A 22 -15.17 -9.39 7.07
CA VAL A 22 -14.63 -8.03 7.17
C VAL A 22 -15.35 -7.10 6.21
N GLU A 23 -16.10 -6.15 6.77
CA GLU A 23 -16.70 -5.05 6.01
C GLU A 23 -15.75 -3.86 5.87
N ARG A 24 -14.93 -3.60 6.90
CA ARG A 24 -13.97 -2.48 6.93
C ARG A 24 -12.66 -2.87 7.58
N LEU A 25 -11.58 -2.24 7.14
CA LEU A 25 -10.25 -2.36 7.72
C LEU A 25 -9.71 -0.98 8.06
N PHE A 26 -9.08 -0.88 9.22
CA PHE A 26 -8.37 0.31 9.67
C PHE A 26 -6.89 -0.03 9.72
N VAL A 27 -6.11 0.66 8.88
CA VAL A 27 -4.67 0.45 8.74
C VAL A 27 -3.94 1.64 9.32
N LYS A 28 -2.96 1.36 10.18
CA LYS A 28 -2.09 2.37 10.78
C LYS A 28 -0.64 1.97 10.65
N GLN A 29 0.17 2.86 10.10
CA GLN A 29 1.61 2.70 10.02
C GLN A 29 2.24 2.90 11.41
N GLU A 30 3.21 2.05 11.75
CA GLU A 30 3.98 2.18 12.98
C GLU A 30 5.10 3.22 12.82
N PHE A 31 5.27 4.05 13.84
CA PHE A 31 6.44 4.90 13.98
C PHE A 31 7.71 4.07 14.15
N ALA A 32 8.80 4.48 13.51
CA ALA A 32 10.12 3.93 13.75
C ALA A 32 11.05 5.03 14.25
N ALA A 33 11.50 4.95 15.50
CA ALA A 33 12.33 6.00 16.11
C ALA A 33 13.61 6.34 15.33
N MET A 34 14.16 5.38 14.57
CA MET A 34 15.31 5.60 13.68
C MET A 34 15.05 6.62 12.56
N GLU A 35 13.79 6.86 12.21
CA GLU A 35 13.39 7.87 11.23
C GLU A 35 13.63 9.30 11.74
N LEU A 36 13.68 9.51 13.06
CA LEU A 36 14.10 10.78 13.66
C LEU A 36 15.57 11.12 13.36
N CYS A 37 16.36 10.12 13.00
CA CYS A 37 17.76 10.29 12.57
C CYS A 37 17.91 10.44 11.05
N GLY A 38 16.80 10.58 10.30
CA GLY A 38 16.81 10.66 8.84
C GLY A 38 17.08 9.32 8.14
N ILE A 39 17.03 8.21 8.88
CA ILE A 39 17.21 6.86 8.31
C ILE A 39 15.83 6.25 8.09
N GLU A 40 15.45 6.10 6.82
CA GLU A 40 14.16 5.52 6.44
C GLU A 40 14.05 4.05 6.91
N ALA A 41 13.11 3.79 7.82
CA ALA A 41 12.87 2.45 8.35
C ALA A 41 12.03 1.61 7.38
N LYS A 42 11.99 0.30 7.63
CA LYS A 42 11.05 -0.60 6.96
C LYS A 42 9.63 -0.26 7.39
N ASN A 43 8.70 -0.16 6.44
CA ASN A 43 7.30 0.08 6.74
C ASN A 43 6.69 -1.10 7.50
N ARG A 44 5.91 -0.78 8.53
CA ARG A 44 5.21 -1.74 9.39
C ARG A 44 3.82 -1.19 9.63
N TYR A 45 2.80 -2.04 9.56
CA TYR A 45 1.41 -1.61 9.70
C TYR A 45 0.64 -2.54 10.61
N ARG A 46 -0.21 -1.95 11.43
CA ARG A 46 -1.22 -2.62 12.24
C ARG A 46 -2.56 -2.52 11.54
N ILE A 47 -3.31 -3.62 11.53
CA ILE A 47 -4.63 -3.65 10.93
C ILE A 47 -5.66 -4.09 11.97
N CYS A 48 -6.71 -3.28 12.12
CA CYS A 48 -7.88 -3.55 12.95
C CYS A 48 -9.12 -3.75 12.06
N THR A 49 -10.03 -4.64 12.45
CA THR A 49 -11.24 -4.98 11.68
C THR A 49 -12.53 -4.37 12.23
N ASP A 50 -12.50 -3.90 13.48
CA ASP A 50 -13.66 -3.40 14.21
C ASP A 50 -13.73 -1.87 14.21
N LYS A 51 -12.65 -1.22 14.62
CA LYS A 51 -12.52 0.23 14.72
C LYS A 51 -11.04 0.64 14.68
N PRO A 52 -10.71 1.93 14.53
CA PRO A 52 -9.33 2.40 14.61
C PRO A 52 -8.65 2.03 15.94
N GLU A 53 -7.34 1.77 15.92
CA GLU A 53 -6.57 1.43 17.13
C GLU A 53 -6.67 2.53 18.21
N ASN A 54 -6.66 3.81 17.81
CA ASN A 54 -6.82 4.96 18.72
C ASN A 54 -8.20 5.04 19.38
N GLU A 55 -9.18 4.30 18.85
CA GLU A 55 -10.52 4.16 19.44
C GLU A 55 -10.66 2.83 20.20
N GLY A 56 -9.55 2.11 20.40
CA GLY A 56 -9.49 0.83 21.10
C GLY A 56 -9.82 -0.37 20.22
N GLY A 57 -9.60 -0.26 18.91
CA GLY A 57 -9.75 -1.38 17.96
C GLY A 57 -8.81 -2.53 18.27
N THR A 58 -9.27 -3.75 18.02
CA THR A 58 -8.45 -4.95 18.23
C THR A 58 -7.62 -5.22 17.00
N GLN A 59 -6.29 -5.16 17.12
CA GLN A 59 -5.39 -5.57 16.05
C GLN A 59 -5.56 -7.06 15.76
N THR A 60 -5.89 -7.38 14.51
CA THR A 60 -6.11 -8.75 14.02
C THR A 60 -5.07 -9.19 12.98
N MET A 61 -4.48 -8.24 12.26
CA MET A 61 -3.43 -8.51 11.28
C MET A 61 -2.25 -7.54 11.43
N TYR A 62 -1.13 -7.93 10.83
CA TYR A 62 0.09 -7.16 10.80
C TYR A 62 0.71 -7.22 9.40
N VAL A 63 1.27 -6.10 8.93
CA VAL A 63 2.02 -6.07 7.67
C VAL A 63 3.44 -5.62 7.95
N GLY A 64 4.40 -6.42 7.51
CA GLY A 64 5.82 -6.12 7.62
C GLY A 64 6.46 -6.00 6.24
N GLU A 65 7.24 -4.95 6.03
CA GLU A 65 8.07 -4.80 4.84
C GLU A 65 9.38 -5.57 4.95
N SER A 66 9.76 -6.21 3.85
CA SER A 66 11.10 -6.73 3.57
C SER A 66 11.66 -6.06 2.30
N GLY A 67 12.96 -5.77 2.32
CA GLY A 67 13.63 -5.04 1.25
C GLY A 67 14.94 -4.40 1.73
N GLU A 68 15.77 -4.00 0.76
CA GLU A 68 17.09 -3.41 0.99
C GLU A 68 17.00 -1.93 1.41
N ALA A 69 17.95 -1.48 2.23
CA ALA A 69 17.98 -0.09 2.72
C ALA A 69 18.43 0.92 1.65
N CYS A 70 19.25 0.48 0.69
CA CYS A 70 19.82 1.36 -0.35
C CYS A 70 18.73 1.92 -1.28
N GLU A 71 17.82 1.06 -1.74
CA GLU A 71 16.74 1.51 -2.63
C GLU A 71 15.77 2.47 -1.94
N ARG A 72 15.55 2.33 -0.63
CA ARG A 72 14.78 3.30 0.18
C ARG A 72 15.39 4.69 0.08
N ILE A 73 16.67 4.81 0.47
CA ILE A 73 17.40 6.08 0.51
C ILE A 73 17.52 6.71 -0.90
N CYS A 74 17.81 5.91 -1.92
CA CYS A 74 18.13 6.42 -3.25
C CYS A 74 16.91 6.59 -4.15
N CYS A 75 15.83 5.86 -3.92
CA CYS A 75 14.73 5.74 -4.87
C CYS A 75 13.34 5.96 -4.26
N SER A 76 13.20 6.10 -2.93
CA SER A 76 11.92 6.40 -2.25
C SER A 76 10.78 5.53 -2.82
N ALA A 77 9.65 6.12 -3.23
CA ALA A 77 8.48 5.41 -3.81
C ALA A 77 8.80 4.49 -5.01
N CYS A 78 9.93 4.71 -5.69
CA CYS A 78 10.34 3.99 -6.90
C CYS A 78 11.00 2.64 -6.62
N ARG A 79 11.40 2.41 -5.36
CA ARG A 79 12.07 1.18 -4.90
C ARG A 79 11.24 -0.08 -5.09
N SER A 80 11.92 -1.23 -5.17
CA SER A 80 11.27 -2.52 -4.99
C SER A 80 11.09 -2.82 -3.49
N TYR A 81 10.04 -3.56 -3.16
CA TYR A 81 9.85 -4.11 -1.82
C TYR A 81 8.83 -5.23 -1.82
N THR A 82 8.87 -6.02 -0.76
CA THR A 82 7.87 -7.05 -0.49
C THR A 82 7.20 -6.78 0.85
N LEU A 83 5.89 -6.59 0.85
CA LEU A 83 5.08 -6.56 2.06
C LEU A 83 4.52 -7.96 2.30
N THR A 84 4.58 -8.42 3.54
CA THR A 84 3.92 -9.67 3.94
C THR A 84 2.87 -9.37 4.98
N LEU A 85 1.62 -9.79 4.72
CA LEU A 85 0.51 -9.72 5.65
C LEU A 85 0.47 -10.99 6.48
N TYR A 86 0.53 -10.85 7.80
CA TYR A 86 0.54 -11.91 8.78
C TYR A 86 -0.79 -11.97 9.54
N LYS A 87 -1.27 -13.18 9.84
CA LYS A 87 -2.37 -13.43 10.76
C LYS A 87 -1.88 -13.22 12.20
N GLY A 88 -2.27 -12.13 12.84
CA GLY A 88 -1.88 -11.83 14.22
C GLY A 88 -1.36 -10.40 14.41
N ARG A 89 -0.62 -10.19 15.51
CA ARG A 89 -0.19 -8.85 15.94
C ARG A 89 1.20 -8.45 15.45
N ASP A 90 1.97 -9.41 14.94
CA ASP A 90 3.36 -9.22 14.54
C ASP A 90 3.76 -10.20 13.43
N THR A 91 5.04 -10.25 13.10
CA THR A 91 5.62 -11.13 12.08
C THR A 91 5.79 -12.60 12.51
N SER A 92 5.43 -12.96 13.75
CA SER A 92 5.42 -14.36 14.20
C SER A 92 4.18 -15.12 13.75
N GLY A 93 3.15 -14.40 13.30
CA GLY A 93 1.93 -14.96 12.74
C GLY A 93 2.13 -15.72 11.43
N THR A 94 1.13 -16.48 11.01
CA THR A 94 1.16 -17.18 9.72
C THR A 94 1.03 -16.17 8.57
N PRO A 95 1.94 -16.16 7.58
CA PRO A 95 1.81 -15.30 6.41
C PRO A 95 0.57 -15.70 5.61
N ALA A 96 -0.27 -14.71 5.31
CA ALA A 96 -1.50 -14.90 4.55
C ALA A 96 -1.37 -14.37 3.12
N LEU A 97 -0.81 -13.18 2.94
CA LEU A 97 -0.61 -12.56 1.62
C LEU A 97 0.80 -11.99 1.50
N THR A 98 1.29 -11.97 0.26
CA THR A 98 2.53 -11.30 -0.11
C THR A 98 2.25 -10.31 -1.23
N PHE A 99 2.69 -9.07 -1.05
CA PHE A 99 2.60 -7.99 -2.04
C PHE A 99 4.01 -7.66 -2.52
N GLU A 100 4.30 -7.93 -3.79
CA GLU A 100 5.61 -7.72 -4.39
C GLU A 100 5.54 -6.52 -5.33
N LYS A 101 6.11 -5.40 -4.91
CA LYS A 101 6.23 -4.22 -5.77
C LYS A 101 7.56 -4.25 -6.48
N THR A 102 7.51 -4.11 -7.80
CA THR A 102 8.72 -4.02 -8.61
C THR A 102 9.32 -2.61 -8.57
N PHE A 103 10.62 -2.55 -8.79
CA PHE A 103 11.31 -1.27 -9.01
C PHE A 103 10.76 -0.63 -10.28
N HIS A 104 10.45 0.66 -10.21
CA HIS A 104 10.11 1.45 -11.39
C HIS A 104 11.01 2.69 -11.47
N CYS A 105 11.11 3.28 -12.66
CA CYS A 105 11.89 4.51 -12.81
C CYS A 105 11.11 5.68 -12.21
N PRO A 106 11.74 6.57 -11.41
CA PRO A 106 11.06 7.74 -10.91
C PRO A 106 10.39 8.52 -12.02
N MET A 107 9.09 8.78 -11.84
CA MET A 107 8.43 9.84 -12.55
C MET A 107 9.14 11.12 -12.11
N MET A 108 10.03 11.64 -12.95
CA MET A 108 10.93 12.71 -12.54
C MET A 108 10.13 13.89 -11.96
N PRO A 109 10.51 14.40 -10.77
CA PRO A 109 9.79 15.50 -10.18
C PRO A 109 9.91 16.75 -11.05
N TRP A 110 8.76 17.33 -11.35
CA TRP A 110 8.64 18.77 -11.59
C TRP A 110 9.29 19.47 -10.37
N PRO A 111 10.36 20.29 -10.52
CA PRO A 111 10.58 21.26 -11.59
C PRO A 111 11.90 21.06 -12.36
N ILE A 112 12.54 19.88 -12.35
CA ILE A 112 13.84 19.68 -13.04
C ILE A 112 13.69 19.91 -14.55
N LEU A 113 12.51 19.64 -15.12
CA LEU A 113 12.13 19.94 -16.50
C LEU A 113 12.12 21.45 -16.84
N LEU A 114 12.02 22.33 -15.83
CA LEU A 114 12.00 23.78 -16.01
C LEU A 114 13.40 24.42 -15.91
N TYR A 115 14.44 23.64 -15.61
CA TYR A 115 15.80 24.16 -15.58
C TYR A 115 16.41 24.11 -16.99
N PRO A 116 16.61 25.26 -17.67
CA PRO A 116 17.19 25.27 -19.01
C PRO A 116 18.60 24.66 -18.95
N GLY A 117 18.79 23.52 -19.62
CA GLY A 117 20.06 22.78 -19.67
C GLY A 117 20.01 21.33 -19.17
N THR A 118 18.96 20.92 -18.45
CA THR A 118 18.78 19.52 -17.99
C THR A 118 18.07 18.64 -19.03
N TRP A 119 17.42 19.24 -20.03
CA TRP A 119 16.64 18.56 -21.06
C TRP A 119 17.31 17.32 -21.72
N PRO A 120 18.58 17.35 -22.15
CA PRO A 120 19.21 16.17 -22.77
C PRO A 120 19.41 15.00 -21.80
N PHE A 121 19.42 15.25 -20.47
CA PHE A 121 19.55 14.22 -19.44
C PHE A 121 18.18 13.73 -18.93
N VAL A 122 17.15 14.59 -18.96
CA VAL A 122 15.81 14.28 -18.44
C VAL A 122 14.96 13.53 -19.47
N CYS A 123 15.13 13.81 -20.77
CA CYS A 123 14.33 13.20 -21.85
C CYS A 123 14.44 11.65 -21.90
N PRO A 124 15.64 11.02 -21.82
CA PRO A 124 15.75 9.56 -21.81
C PRO A 124 15.11 8.92 -20.57
N ILE A 125 15.24 9.57 -19.41
CA ILE A 125 14.71 9.07 -18.12
C ILE A 125 13.18 9.10 -18.11
N MET A 126 12.57 10.15 -18.68
CA MET A 126 11.12 10.27 -18.80
C MET A 126 10.51 9.16 -19.68
N CYS A 127 11.19 8.77 -20.76
CA CYS A 127 10.78 7.63 -21.58
C CYS A 127 10.86 6.30 -20.82
N CYS A 128 11.86 6.11 -19.95
CA CYS A 128 11.97 4.92 -19.12
C CYS A 128 10.87 4.80 -18.06
N ALA A 129 10.42 5.92 -17.48
CA ALA A 129 9.31 5.95 -16.51
C ALA A 129 7.98 5.51 -17.13
N MET A 130 7.70 5.90 -18.38
CA MET A 130 6.49 5.46 -19.08
C MET A 130 6.51 3.98 -19.45
N ALA A 131 7.70 3.38 -19.59
CA ALA A 131 7.83 1.98 -19.99
C ALA A 131 7.58 0.97 -18.86
N LYS A 132 7.70 1.41 -17.60
CA LYS A 132 7.52 0.57 -16.41
C LYS A 132 6.79 1.35 -15.31
N PRO A 133 5.46 1.42 -15.34
CA PRO A 133 4.70 2.01 -14.25
C PRO A 133 4.94 1.25 -12.93
N PRO A 134 4.61 1.86 -11.77
CA PRO A 134 4.49 1.14 -10.53
C PRO A 134 3.53 -0.05 -10.69
N GLU A 135 4.02 -1.23 -10.34
CA GLU A 135 3.25 -2.48 -10.40
C GLU A 135 3.49 -3.29 -9.11
N MET A 136 2.41 -3.85 -8.57
CA MET A 136 2.41 -4.69 -7.37
C MET A 136 1.68 -6.01 -7.64
N ALA A 137 2.40 -7.12 -7.56
CA ALA A 137 1.84 -8.47 -7.66
C ALA A 137 1.36 -8.95 -6.29
N VAL A 138 0.21 -9.63 -6.26
CA VAL A 138 -0.41 -10.14 -5.03
C VAL A 138 -0.47 -11.66 -5.07
N ARG A 139 0.11 -12.29 -4.05
CA ARG A 139 0.20 -13.74 -3.93
C ARG A 139 -0.38 -14.25 -2.62
N GLU A 140 -1.02 -15.41 -2.69
CA GLU A 140 -1.39 -16.23 -1.53
C GLU A 140 -0.59 -17.53 -1.60
N GLY A 141 0.44 -17.64 -0.75
CA GLY A 141 1.49 -18.65 -0.92
C GLY A 141 2.20 -18.48 -2.27
N SER A 142 2.20 -19.54 -3.09
CA SER A 142 2.77 -19.52 -4.44
C SER A 142 1.81 -19.02 -5.52
N THR A 143 0.51 -18.90 -5.20
CA THR A 143 -0.54 -18.61 -6.19
C THR A 143 -0.64 -17.11 -6.43
N LEU A 144 -0.52 -16.68 -7.69
CA LEU A 144 -0.81 -15.30 -8.08
C LEU A 144 -2.33 -15.07 -8.06
N LEU A 145 -2.78 -14.10 -7.28
CA LEU A 145 -4.18 -13.67 -7.25
C LEU A 145 -4.47 -12.62 -8.32
N GLY A 146 -3.53 -11.70 -8.52
CA GLY A 146 -3.66 -10.59 -9.46
C GLY A 146 -2.54 -9.57 -9.29
N THR A 147 -2.69 -8.44 -9.98
CA THR A 147 -1.69 -7.38 -10.06
C THR A 147 -2.38 -6.02 -10.02
N ILE A 148 -1.76 -5.06 -9.34
CA ILE A 148 -2.18 -3.66 -9.29
C ILE A 148 -1.16 -2.86 -10.09
N MET A 149 -1.64 -2.10 -11.07
CA MET A 149 -0.80 -1.26 -11.92
C MET A 149 -1.24 0.19 -11.81
N ASP A 150 -0.30 1.10 -11.67
CA ASP A 150 -0.53 2.53 -11.62
C ASP A 150 -0.02 3.18 -12.92
N PRO A 151 -0.81 3.16 -14.01
CA PRO A 151 -0.37 3.65 -15.31
C PRO A 151 0.14 5.10 -15.24
N PRO A 152 1.12 5.47 -16.10
CA PRO A 152 1.56 6.84 -16.18
C PRO A 152 0.39 7.73 -16.60
N GLY A 153 0.04 8.71 -15.76
CA GLY A 153 -0.97 9.70 -16.09
C GLY A 153 -0.57 10.54 -17.32
N PRO A 154 -1.53 11.24 -17.94
CA PRO A 154 -1.22 12.25 -18.95
C PRO A 154 -0.16 13.22 -18.42
N LEU A 155 0.75 13.70 -19.28
CA LEU A 155 1.98 14.46 -18.96
C LEU A 155 1.80 15.70 -18.04
N PHE A 156 0.57 16.09 -17.70
CA PHE A 156 0.23 17.25 -16.87
C PHE A 156 -0.95 17.00 -15.91
N CYS A 157 -1.37 15.75 -15.72
CA CYS A 157 -2.48 15.39 -14.84
C CYS A 157 -1.95 14.71 -13.58
N CYS A 158 -1.87 15.46 -12.48
CA CYS A 158 -1.58 14.89 -11.17
C CYS A 158 -2.80 14.11 -10.67
N LYS A 159 -2.97 12.87 -11.13
CA LYS A 159 -4.09 11.99 -10.77
C LYS A 159 -3.58 10.66 -10.25
N MET A 160 -4.17 10.20 -9.15
CA MET A 160 -4.08 8.81 -8.70
C MET A 160 -5.07 8.00 -9.53
N ASP A 161 -4.58 7.02 -10.28
CA ASP A 161 -5.39 6.28 -11.24
C ASP A 161 -4.84 4.87 -11.44
N SER A 162 -5.23 3.94 -10.57
CA SER A 162 -4.69 2.57 -10.59
C SER A 162 -5.71 1.54 -11.08
N ILE A 163 -5.20 0.48 -11.71
CA ILE A 163 -5.97 -0.61 -12.30
C ILE A 163 -5.70 -1.90 -11.53
N ILE A 164 -6.75 -2.61 -11.14
CA ILE A 164 -6.63 -3.94 -10.52
C ILE A 164 -6.96 -4.99 -11.58
N MET A 165 -6.02 -5.88 -11.81
CA MET A 165 -6.13 -7.00 -12.75
C MET A 165 -6.13 -8.32 -11.99
N ASN A 166 -6.92 -9.29 -12.46
CA ASN A 166 -6.88 -10.65 -11.94
C ASN A 166 -5.64 -11.42 -12.44
N ALA A 167 -5.45 -12.66 -11.98
CA ALA A 167 -4.33 -13.52 -12.39
C ALA A 167 -4.23 -13.78 -13.91
N SER A 168 -5.31 -13.58 -14.67
CA SER A 168 -5.32 -13.70 -16.13
C SER A 168 -4.94 -12.40 -16.86
N GLY A 169 -4.66 -11.33 -16.12
CA GLY A 169 -4.36 -10.00 -16.69
C GLY A 169 -5.60 -9.21 -17.11
N ASN A 170 -6.82 -9.69 -16.80
CA ASN A 170 -8.03 -8.94 -17.10
C ASN A 170 -8.29 -7.91 -16.00
N GLN A 171 -8.55 -6.67 -16.39
CA GLN A 171 -9.00 -5.63 -15.47
C GLN A 171 -10.35 -6.02 -14.85
N ILE A 172 -10.44 -5.97 -13.52
CA ILE A 172 -11.65 -6.29 -12.77
C ILE A 172 -12.17 -5.10 -11.94
N LEU A 173 -11.28 -4.20 -11.52
CA LEU A 173 -11.62 -3.01 -10.74
C LEU A 173 -10.72 -1.84 -11.14
N HIS A 174 -11.18 -0.64 -10.81
CA HIS A 174 -10.49 0.62 -11.06
C HIS A 174 -10.44 1.45 -9.77
N VAL A 175 -9.28 1.99 -9.42
CA VAL A 175 -9.05 2.75 -8.18
C VAL A 175 -8.74 4.20 -8.56
N GLY A 176 -9.69 5.10 -8.31
CA GLY A 176 -9.68 6.47 -8.82
C GLY A 176 -10.62 6.68 -10.02
N PRO A 177 -10.45 7.77 -10.80
CA PRO A 177 -9.38 8.75 -10.69
C PRO A 177 -9.60 9.74 -9.55
N LYS A 178 -8.52 10.18 -8.89
CA LYS A 178 -8.57 11.24 -7.87
C LYS A 178 -7.47 12.27 -8.12
N SER A 179 -7.83 13.56 -8.09
CA SER A 179 -6.86 14.65 -8.21
C SER A 179 -5.92 14.65 -7.01
N MET A 180 -4.61 14.74 -7.26
CA MET A 180 -3.60 14.93 -6.22
C MET A 180 -3.55 16.37 -5.70
N CYS A 181 -4.23 17.32 -6.36
CA CYS A 181 -4.27 18.73 -5.95
C CYS A 181 -5.38 19.00 -4.92
N SER A 182 -5.65 18.06 -4.02
CA SER A 182 -6.65 18.18 -2.97
C SER A 182 -6.02 18.65 -1.66
N CYS A 183 -6.85 19.21 -0.77
CA CYS A 183 -6.37 19.78 0.49
C CYS A 183 -5.68 18.74 1.38
N GLY A 184 -6.20 17.51 1.47
CA GLY A 184 -5.59 16.43 2.27
C GLY A 184 -4.28 15.91 1.68
N MET A 185 -4.07 16.06 0.37
CA MET A 185 -2.77 15.77 -0.26
C MET A 185 -1.74 16.86 0.03
N CYS A 186 -2.11 18.14 -0.12
CA CYS A 186 -1.22 19.28 0.16
C CYS A 186 -0.96 19.48 1.67
N CYS A 187 -1.95 19.18 2.51
CA CYS A 187 -1.93 19.30 3.95
C CYS A 187 -2.60 18.05 4.58
N PRO A 188 -1.82 17.02 4.92
CA PRO A 188 -2.32 15.76 5.49
C PRO A 188 -3.21 15.87 6.73
N CYS A 189 -3.09 16.95 7.50
CA CYS A 189 -3.90 17.21 8.68
C CYS A 189 -5.17 18.04 8.40
N CYS A 190 -5.31 18.60 7.20
CA CYS A 190 -6.40 19.51 6.84
C CYS A 190 -7.61 18.81 6.18
N GLY A 191 -7.50 17.54 5.80
CA GLY A 191 -8.58 16.84 5.13
C GLY A 191 -8.34 15.35 4.94
N GLU A 192 -9.45 14.63 4.82
CA GLU A 192 -9.46 13.22 4.41
C GLU A 192 -9.41 13.10 2.89
N GLU A 193 -8.78 12.03 2.40
CA GLU A 193 -8.74 11.72 0.98
C GLU A 193 -9.45 10.41 0.68
N LYS A 194 -10.60 10.51 0.03
CA LYS A 194 -11.40 9.36 -0.43
C LYS A 194 -11.08 9.05 -1.88
N VAL A 195 -10.65 7.81 -2.12
CA VAL A 195 -10.35 7.24 -3.43
C VAL A 195 -11.35 6.11 -3.69
N PRO A 196 -12.31 6.30 -4.62
CA PRO A 196 -13.31 5.28 -4.90
C PRO A 196 -12.68 4.10 -5.65
N VAL A 197 -13.18 2.90 -5.36
CA VAL A 197 -12.90 1.68 -6.13
C VAL A 197 -14.17 1.33 -6.90
N THR A 198 -14.07 1.28 -8.22
CA THR A 198 -15.22 1.09 -9.10
C THR A 198 -15.12 -0.18 -9.95
N ARG A 199 -16.27 -0.78 -10.23
CA ARG A 199 -16.49 -1.82 -11.25
C ARG A 199 -17.47 -1.27 -12.26
N ASP A 200 -17.08 -1.22 -13.53
CA ASP A 200 -17.92 -0.71 -14.61
C ASP A 200 -18.50 0.69 -14.31
N GLY A 201 -17.71 1.54 -13.64
CA GLY A 201 -18.09 2.89 -13.21
C GLY A 201 -18.97 2.97 -11.96
N THR A 202 -19.36 1.83 -11.37
CA THR A 202 -20.11 1.78 -10.10
C THR A 202 -19.15 1.58 -8.93
N GLU A 203 -19.24 2.42 -7.89
CA GLU A 203 -18.44 2.27 -6.68
C GLU A 203 -18.81 0.98 -5.92
N VAL A 204 -17.81 0.16 -5.62
CA VAL A 204 -17.97 -1.12 -4.89
C VAL A 204 -17.16 -1.17 -3.60
N ALA A 205 -16.22 -0.25 -3.42
CA ALA A 205 -15.41 -0.07 -2.22
C ALA A 205 -14.81 1.34 -2.22
N THR A 206 -14.30 1.78 -1.08
CA THR A 206 -13.61 3.08 -0.96
C THR A 206 -12.37 2.93 -0.08
N ILE A 207 -11.27 3.55 -0.51
CA ILE A 207 -10.04 3.69 0.28
C ILE A 207 -9.97 5.14 0.77
N THR A 208 -9.94 5.34 2.08
CA THR A 208 -9.94 6.67 2.69
C THR A 208 -8.67 6.87 3.49
N ARG A 209 -7.79 7.79 3.09
CA ARG A 209 -6.74 8.29 3.97
C ARG A 209 -7.36 9.27 4.95
N THR A 210 -7.35 8.92 6.23
CA THR A 210 -7.90 9.76 7.30
C THR A 210 -7.02 10.99 7.50
N ALA A 211 -7.63 12.10 7.94
CA ALA A 211 -6.86 13.26 8.37
C ALA A 211 -5.88 12.86 9.49
N LEU A 212 -4.63 13.30 9.34
CA LEU A 212 -3.57 13.00 10.30
C LEU A 212 -3.56 14.04 11.42
N SER A 213 -3.19 13.62 12.62
CA SER A 213 -2.85 14.56 13.69
C SER A 213 -1.49 15.21 13.40
N CYS A 214 -1.18 16.35 14.02
CA CYS A 214 0.13 16.97 13.88
C CYS A 214 1.27 16.04 14.32
N GLU A 215 1.04 15.20 15.34
CA GLU A 215 2.01 14.21 15.80
C GLU A 215 2.28 13.16 14.72
N GLU A 216 1.24 12.70 14.02
CA GLU A 216 1.36 11.74 12.92
C GLU A 216 2.08 12.33 11.71
N VAL A 217 1.81 13.59 11.38
CA VAL A 217 2.54 14.31 10.33
C VAL A 217 4.02 14.43 10.69
N CYS A 218 4.35 14.83 11.93
CA CYS A 218 5.75 14.92 12.39
C CYS A 218 6.44 13.55 12.42
N GLY A 219 5.70 12.49 12.78
CA GLY A 219 6.18 11.11 12.81
C GLY A 219 6.16 10.41 11.46
N LYS A 220 5.76 11.09 10.37
CA LYS A 220 5.59 10.51 9.03
C LYS A 220 4.77 9.22 9.04
N MET A 221 3.75 9.16 9.90
CA MET A 221 2.84 8.01 10.03
C MET A 221 1.58 8.23 9.21
N ASN A 222 1.23 7.24 8.39
CA ASN A 222 -0.05 7.24 7.68
C ASN A 222 -1.11 6.36 8.35
N ARG A 223 -2.36 6.74 8.12
CA ARG A 223 -3.56 5.99 8.49
C ARG A 223 -4.56 6.02 7.36
N PHE A 224 -5.14 4.87 7.06
CA PHE A 224 -6.19 4.76 6.07
C PHE A 224 -7.19 3.67 6.42
N GLU A 225 -8.42 3.86 5.95
CA GLU A 225 -9.54 2.95 6.05
C GLU A 225 -9.81 2.34 4.68
N ILE A 226 -10.13 1.05 4.65
CA ILE A 226 -10.62 0.37 3.47
C ILE A 226 -12.04 -0.11 3.77
N ASP A 227 -12.99 0.34 2.97
CA ASP A 227 -14.39 0.01 3.10
C ASP A 227 -14.83 -0.88 1.95
N PHE A 228 -15.17 -2.13 2.24
CA PHE A 228 -15.59 -3.14 1.28
C PHE A 228 -17.11 -3.24 1.13
N ARG A 229 -17.90 -2.30 1.67
CA ARG A 229 -19.36 -2.39 1.69
C ARG A 229 -19.95 -2.80 0.33
N GLY A 230 -20.48 -4.03 0.27
CA GLY A 230 -21.10 -4.61 -0.93
C GLY A 230 -20.25 -5.64 -1.68
N LEU A 231 -18.96 -5.77 -1.34
CA LEU A 231 -18.04 -6.70 -1.97
C LEU A 231 -18.05 -8.07 -1.28
N ARG A 232 -18.42 -9.12 -2.03
CA ARG A 232 -18.46 -10.51 -1.54
C ARG A 232 -17.26 -11.34 -1.96
N ASP A 233 -16.61 -10.99 -3.08
CA ASP A 233 -15.47 -11.74 -3.59
C ASP A 233 -14.23 -11.49 -2.72
N LEU A 234 -13.68 -12.56 -2.15
CA LEU A 234 -12.53 -12.48 -1.25
C LEU A 234 -11.24 -12.10 -1.98
N THR A 235 -11.09 -12.53 -3.24
CA THR A 235 -9.93 -12.21 -4.07
C THR A 235 -9.90 -10.71 -4.35
N GLU A 236 -11.04 -10.13 -4.68
CA GLU A 236 -11.16 -8.69 -4.89
C GLU A 236 -10.84 -7.88 -3.62
N LYS A 237 -11.33 -8.31 -2.44
CA LYS A 237 -10.95 -7.68 -1.17
C LYS A 237 -9.43 -7.71 -0.96
N LYS A 238 -8.79 -8.86 -1.16
CA LYS A 238 -7.33 -9.03 -1.05
C LYS A 238 -6.57 -8.10 -2.01
N LEU A 239 -7.06 -7.94 -3.24
CA LEU A 239 -6.45 -7.06 -4.24
C LEU A 239 -6.64 -5.57 -3.92
N ILE A 240 -7.80 -5.17 -3.36
CA ILE A 240 -8.04 -3.79 -2.91
C ILE A 240 -7.13 -3.43 -1.73
N ILE A 241 -6.86 -4.38 -0.82
CA ILE A 241 -5.90 -4.17 0.28
C ILE A 241 -4.51 -3.84 -0.28
N ALA A 242 -4.03 -4.62 -1.25
CA ALA A 242 -2.76 -4.37 -1.90
C ALA A 242 -2.75 -3.04 -2.66
N ALA A 243 -3.85 -2.66 -3.32
CA ALA A 243 -3.98 -1.36 -3.97
C ALA A 243 -3.85 -0.21 -2.96
N ALA A 244 -4.42 -0.33 -1.76
CA ALA A 244 -4.28 0.67 -0.71
C ALA A 244 -2.81 0.84 -0.25
N PHE A 245 -2.04 -0.25 -0.15
CA PHE A 245 -0.61 -0.17 0.16
C PHE A 245 0.23 0.42 -0.97
N LEU A 246 -0.13 0.15 -2.22
CA LEU A 246 0.52 0.80 -3.37
C LEU A 246 0.23 2.31 -3.35
N LEU A 247 -1.03 2.72 -3.12
CA LEU A 247 -1.39 4.13 -2.97
C LEU A 247 -0.64 4.81 -1.83
N ASP A 248 -0.55 4.14 -0.68
CA ASP A 248 0.20 4.65 0.47
C ASP A 248 1.63 4.96 0.08
N THR A 249 2.31 4.02 -0.58
CA THR A 249 3.72 4.19 -0.95
C THR A 249 3.95 5.16 -2.11
N GLN A 250 3.05 5.21 -3.09
CA GLN A 250 3.21 6.09 -4.26
C GLN A 250 2.81 7.53 -4.00
N TYR A 251 1.80 7.76 -3.16
CA TYR A 251 1.13 9.05 -3.08
C TYR A 251 1.05 9.62 -1.68
N TRP A 252 1.00 8.78 -0.64
CA TRP A 252 0.80 9.26 0.73
C TRP A 252 2.06 9.23 1.58
N ASP A 253 3.08 8.48 1.16
CA ASP A 253 4.34 8.39 1.88
C ASP A 253 5.04 9.75 1.89
N GLN A 254 5.25 10.29 3.09
CA GLN A 254 5.92 11.57 3.32
C GLN A 254 7.44 11.38 3.57
N LYS A 255 7.94 10.16 3.36
CA LYS A 255 9.36 9.81 3.43
C LYS A 255 10.06 10.19 2.12
N GLY A 256 10.16 11.49 1.90
CA GLY A 256 11.09 12.15 0.98
C GLY A 256 11.95 13.17 1.71
#